data_AF-S8F1Q4-F1
#
_entry.id   AF-S8F1Q4-F1
#
_cell.length_a   1.000
_cell.length_b   1.000
_cell.length_c   1.000
_cell.angle_alpha   90.00
_cell.angle_beta   90.00
_cell.angle_gamma   90.00
#
_symmetry.space_group_name_H-M   'P 1'
#
loop_
_entity.id
_entity.type
_entity.pdbx_description
1 polymer ?
#
loop_
_entity_poly.entity_id
_entity_poly.type
_entity_poly.pdbx_seq_one_letter_code
_entity_poly.pdbx_strand_id
1 'polypeptide(L)'
;MEVDVLQSAALNVPLRGKDNETTDVILRGVVEVFPQTAEMKRLLAKRLELEQQQREEEEERRRLELKEEMERQKREEDLKKLKQQRKKQRDIEERKRMEEEMKNREDDNLSRVLQMCLENETPAETSFSGLAFTQVQIRVLVNDTLRSLNVENCSFTCRGDEQSGVVELAKGLRLNKGLRNLNLRNNQIDDVSMHRVKTQECDEGMEGGDALIDALSANRTLTQLDVSFNDLSIELLRELHELLNRNQALFIQVKKHEKREREDMRHEEELMRIYLMHVEARRIMVEGAERRRIAREKAYEDRKAMMSRKKKGKGKKKK
;
A
#
# COMPACT_ATOMS: atom_id res chain seq x y z
N MET A 1 -9.27 71.56 75.08
CA MET A 1 -8.16 70.97 74.30
C MET A 1 -8.44 69.49 74.20
N GLU A 2 -9.07 69.08 73.10
CA GLU A 2 -9.31 67.67 72.81
C GLU A 2 -7.99 67.04 72.36
N VAL A 3 -7.60 65.98 73.06
CA VAL A 3 -6.39 65.21 72.80
C VAL A 3 -6.83 64.05 71.92
N ASP A 4 -6.61 64.14 70.62
CA ASP A 4 -6.76 62.98 69.74
C ASP A 4 -5.59 62.03 69.99
N VAL A 5 -5.88 61.04 70.83
CA VAL A 5 -4.99 59.92 71.09
C VAL A 5 -5.14 58.96 69.92
N LEU A 6 -4.14 58.87 69.05
CA LEU A 6 -3.99 57.71 68.16
C LEU A 6 -3.78 56.49 69.05
N GLN A 7 -4.87 55.77 69.33
CA GLN A 7 -4.82 54.49 70.03
C GLN A 7 -4.07 53.50 69.14
N SER A 8 -2.79 53.24 69.45
CA SER A 8 -2.16 52.01 69.00
C SER A 8 -2.99 50.86 69.56
N ALA A 9 -3.28 49.86 68.72
CA ALA A 9 -4.11 48.71 69.08
C ALA A 9 -3.58 48.10 70.39
N ALA A 10 -4.32 48.35 71.48
CA ALA A 10 -3.92 47.99 72.82
C ALA A 10 -3.86 46.46 72.93
N LEU A 11 -2.65 45.91 72.93
CA LEU A 11 -2.38 44.58 73.46
C LEU A 11 -2.52 44.65 74.99
N ASN A 12 -3.77 44.64 75.47
CA ASN A 12 -4.08 44.38 76.88
C ASN A 12 -3.83 42.89 77.15
N VAL A 13 -2.56 42.51 77.24
CA VAL A 13 -2.17 41.13 77.60
C VAL A 13 -1.85 41.11 79.09
N PRO A 14 -2.63 40.40 79.92
CA PRO A 14 -2.29 40.22 81.33
C PRO A 14 -1.01 39.39 81.46
N LEU A 15 -0.06 39.85 82.27
CA LEU A 15 1.17 39.10 82.52
C LEU A 15 0.87 37.91 83.45
N ARG A 16 1.20 36.71 82.98
CA ARG A 16 1.04 35.46 83.73
C ARG A 16 2.34 35.16 84.47
N GLY A 17 2.29 35.10 85.81
CA GLY A 17 3.39 34.58 86.61
C GLY A 17 3.59 33.07 86.39
N LYS A 18 4.73 32.52 86.80
CA LYS A 18 5.04 31.06 86.67
C LYS A 18 4.02 30.14 87.36
N ASP A 19 3.17 30.72 88.20
CA ASP A 19 2.23 30.01 89.08
C ASP A 19 0.78 30.10 88.56
N ASN A 20 0.58 30.64 87.34
CA ASN A 20 -0.70 30.79 86.65
C ASN A 20 -1.77 31.68 87.31
N GLU A 21 -1.48 32.35 88.43
CA GLU A 21 -2.34 33.41 88.95
C GLU A 21 -2.20 34.69 88.11
N THR A 22 -3.34 35.26 87.69
CA THR A 22 -3.41 36.52 86.96
C THR A 22 -3.05 37.66 87.90
N THR A 23 -1.94 38.35 87.64
CA THR A 23 -1.61 39.59 88.35
C THR A 23 -2.40 40.76 87.77
N ASP A 24 -2.95 41.62 88.63
CA ASP A 24 -3.73 42.85 88.29
C ASP A 24 -2.89 43.97 87.62
N VAL A 25 -1.70 43.64 87.11
CA VAL A 25 -0.80 44.62 86.49
C VAL A 25 -1.05 44.65 84.98
N ILE A 26 -1.75 45.69 84.53
CA ILE A 26 -2.02 45.97 83.12
C ILE A 26 -0.86 46.81 82.56
N LEU A 27 -0.05 46.23 81.67
CA LEU A 27 0.94 46.99 80.90
C LEU A 27 0.20 47.83 79.85
N ARG A 28 0.12 49.14 80.08
CA ARG A 28 -0.31 50.08 79.03
C ARG A 28 0.86 50.32 78.08
N GLY A 29 0.61 50.17 76.78
CA GLY A 29 1.61 50.38 75.74
C GLY A 29 2.30 51.73 75.86
N VAL A 30 3.61 51.76 75.63
CA VAL A 30 4.44 52.97 75.66
C VAL A 30 3.85 53.97 74.66
N VAL A 31 3.33 55.09 75.18
CA VAL A 31 2.82 56.21 74.36
C VAL A 31 3.97 57.17 74.12
N GLU A 32 4.46 57.25 72.90
CA GLU A 32 5.43 58.27 72.49
C GLU A 32 4.70 59.63 72.43
N VAL A 33 5.02 60.54 73.35
CA VAL A 33 4.42 61.88 73.42
C VAL A 33 5.27 62.87 72.61
N PHE A 34 4.79 63.26 71.43
CA PHE A 34 5.47 64.24 70.57
C PHE A 34 4.99 65.68 70.85
N PRO A 35 5.86 66.71 70.77
CA PRO A 35 5.47 68.12 70.95
C PRO A 35 4.54 68.61 69.83
N GLN A 36 3.47 69.34 70.18
CA GLN A 36 2.42 69.80 69.25
C GLN A 36 2.79 71.04 68.42
N THR A 37 3.96 71.03 67.76
CA THR A 37 4.32 72.08 66.79
C THR A 37 3.75 71.77 65.40
N ALA A 38 3.47 72.80 64.59
CA ALA A 38 2.91 72.62 63.24
C ALA A 38 3.81 71.77 62.32
N GLU A 39 5.13 71.86 62.52
CA GLU A 39 6.11 71.05 61.79
C GLU A 39 6.07 69.56 62.19
N MET A 40 5.93 69.26 63.49
CA MET A 40 5.84 67.88 63.98
C MET A 40 4.57 67.18 63.47
N LYS A 41 3.44 67.89 63.40
CA LYS A 41 2.20 67.36 62.79
C LYS A 41 2.37 67.02 61.31
N ARG A 42 3.07 67.87 60.54
CA ARG A 42 3.39 67.59 59.13
C ARG A 42 4.32 66.39 58.96
N LEU A 43 5.30 66.25 59.85
CA LEU A 43 6.28 65.15 59.80
C LEU A 43 5.63 63.81 60.15
N LEU A 44 4.71 63.79 61.12
CA LEU A 44 3.89 62.63 61.46
C LEU A 44 2.92 62.25 60.33
N ALA A 45 2.26 63.23 59.70
CA ALA A 45 1.40 62.98 58.53
C ALA A 45 2.19 62.37 57.36
N LYS A 46 3.37 62.92 57.06
CA LYS A 46 4.26 62.39 56.02
C LYS A 46 4.78 60.98 56.33
N ARG A 47 5.04 60.67 57.61
CA ARG A 47 5.43 59.32 58.05
C ARG A 47 4.27 58.32 57.88
N LEU A 48 3.05 58.73 58.21
CA LEU A 48 1.85 57.91 58.05
C LEU A 48 1.54 57.63 56.57
N GLU A 49 1.65 58.64 55.71
CA GLU A 49 1.50 58.48 54.26
C GLU A 49 2.55 57.53 53.67
N LEU A 50 3.82 57.66 54.10
CA LEU A 50 4.89 56.76 53.65
C LEU A 50 4.64 55.32 54.12
N GLU A 51 4.15 55.14 55.34
CA GLU A 51 3.82 53.82 55.89
C GLU A 51 2.61 53.20 55.18
N GLN A 52 1.61 54.00 54.80
CA GLN A 52 0.49 53.56 53.99
C GLN A 52 0.93 53.16 52.59
N GLN A 53 1.77 53.96 51.94
CA GLN A 53 2.34 53.64 50.62
C GLN A 53 3.17 52.35 50.66
N GLN A 54 3.99 52.16 51.70
CA GLN A 54 4.75 50.92 51.87
C GLN A 54 3.86 49.69 52.07
N ARG A 55 2.77 49.83 52.83
CA ARG A 55 1.78 48.75 53.02
C ARG A 55 1.04 48.43 51.72
N GLU A 56 0.63 49.44 50.95
CA GLU A 56 -0.01 49.26 49.65
C GLU A 56 0.93 48.60 48.63
N GLU A 57 2.20 49.03 48.55
CA GLU A 57 3.21 48.40 47.71
C GLU A 57 3.49 46.94 48.11
N GLU A 58 3.50 46.64 49.41
CA GLU A 58 3.70 45.28 49.91
C GLU A 58 2.47 44.39 49.63
N GLU A 59 1.25 44.91 49.78
CA GLU A 59 0.03 44.20 49.41
C GLU A 59 -0.05 43.91 47.90
N GLU A 60 0.32 44.86 47.06
CA GLU A 60 0.36 44.67 45.60
C GLU A 60 1.43 43.65 45.19
N ARG A 61 2.61 43.65 45.83
CA ARG A 61 3.61 42.59 45.63
C ARG A 61 3.07 41.21 46.00
N ARG A 62 2.43 41.07 47.16
CA ARG A 62 1.81 39.80 47.60
C ARG A 62 0.71 39.34 46.63
N ARG A 63 -0.11 40.26 46.11
CA ARG A 63 -1.13 39.95 45.10
C ARG A 63 -0.52 39.44 43.80
N LEU A 64 0.58 40.06 43.35
CA LEU A 64 1.29 39.64 42.15
C LEU A 64 1.89 38.24 42.32
N GLU A 65 2.56 37.98 43.45
CA GLU A 65 3.14 36.67 43.77
C GLU A 65 2.08 35.55 43.79
N LEU A 66 0.94 35.79 44.45
CA LEU A 66 -0.19 34.86 44.46
C LEU A 66 -0.74 34.59 43.06
N LYS A 67 -0.83 35.63 42.22
CA LYS A 67 -1.29 35.49 40.83
C LYS A 67 -0.31 34.67 39.99
N GLU A 68 0.98 34.91 40.12
CA GLU A 68 2.02 34.14 39.43
C GLU A 68 2.04 32.67 39.87
N GLU A 69 1.86 32.39 41.16
CA GLU A 69 1.79 31.03 41.68
C GLU A 69 0.57 30.26 41.15
N MET A 70 -0.61 30.91 41.14
CA MET A 70 -1.82 30.35 40.55
C MET A 70 -1.67 30.06 39.05
N GLU A 71 -1.03 30.95 38.29
CA GLU A 71 -0.72 30.69 36.87
C GLU A 71 0.25 29.52 36.69
N ARG A 72 1.23 29.39 37.57
CA ARG A 72 2.21 28.29 37.53
C ARG A 72 1.54 26.95 37.79
N GLN A 73 0.66 26.88 38.79
CA GLN A 73 -0.13 25.67 39.09
C GLN A 73 -1.03 25.29 37.91
N LYS A 74 -1.72 26.27 37.31
CA LYS A 74 -2.56 26.03 36.14
C LYS A 74 -1.76 25.49 34.94
N ARG A 75 -0.60 26.07 34.64
CA ARG A 75 0.31 25.59 33.58
C ARG A 75 0.78 24.15 33.84
N GLU A 76 1.07 23.81 35.09
CA GLU A 76 1.49 22.45 35.46
C GLU A 76 0.36 21.43 35.30
N GLU A 77 -0.86 21.77 35.69
CA GLU A 77 -2.05 20.93 35.48
C GLU A 77 -2.34 20.71 33.99
N ASP A 78 -2.29 21.77 33.17
CA ASP A 78 -2.49 21.68 31.73
C ASP A 78 -1.42 20.80 31.06
N LEU A 79 -0.17 20.91 31.51
CA LEU A 79 0.91 20.04 31.04
C LEU A 79 0.69 18.57 31.45
N LYS A 80 0.19 18.31 32.67
CA LYS A 80 -0.17 16.95 33.13
C LYS A 80 -1.31 16.37 32.28
N LYS A 81 -2.35 17.15 32.00
CA LYS A 81 -3.47 16.75 31.12
C LYS A 81 -2.98 16.44 29.70
N LEU A 82 -2.14 17.30 29.13
CA LEU A 82 -1.55 17.09 27.80
C LEU A 82 -0.68 15.82 27.75
N LYS A 83 0.15 15.58 28.78
CA LYS A 83 0.95 14.36 28.89
C LYS A 83 0.08 13.11 28.99
N GLN A 84 -1.00 13.14 29.78
CA GLN A 84 -1.95 12.04 29.87
C GLN A 84 -2.67 11.79 28.55
N GLN A 85 -3.09 12.84 27.84
CA GLN A 85 -3.73 12.73 26.53
C GLN A 85 -2.78 12.12 25.50
N ARG A 86 -1.52 12.58 25.42
CA ARG A 86 -0.51 12.01 24.51
C ARG A 86 -0.19 10.56 24.85
N LYS A 87 -0.15 10.20 26.14
CA LYS A 87 0.03 8.80 26.56
C LYS A 87 -1.14 7.93 26.10
N LYS A 88 -2.38 8.35 26.38
CA LYS A 88 -3.58 7.64 25.90
C LYS A 88 -3.58 7.49 24.38
N GLN A 89 -3.16 8.51 23.64
CA GLN A 89 -3.11 8.47 22.18
C GLN A 89 -2.05 7.48 21.67
N ARG A 90 -0.88 7.42 22.32
CA ARG A 90 0.14 6.40 22.04
C ARG A 90 -0.34 4.99 22.36
N ASP A 91 -0.99 4.80 23.52
CA ASP A 91 -1.53 3.50 23.92
C ASP A 91 -2.62 3.00 22.94
N ILE A 92 -3.45 3.91 22.41
CA ILE A 92 -4.43 3.60 21.35
C ILE A 92 -3.73 3.24 20.04
N GLU A 93 -2.71 3.99 19.64
CA GLU A 93 -1.96 3.73 18.41
C GLU A 93 -1.19 2.40 18.48
N GLU A 94 -0.58 2.07 19.61
CA GLU A 94 0.09 0.78 19.84
C GLU A 94 -0.90 -0.39 19.85
N ARG A 95 -2.09 -0.24 20.45
CA ARG A 95 -3.14 -1.25 20.38
C ARG A 95 -3.60 -1.49 18.94
N LYS A 96 -3.80 -0.44 18.15
CA LYS A 96 -4.14 -0.57 16.71
C LYS A 96 -3.05 -1.29 15.93
N ARG A 97 -1.77 -0.97 16.16
CA ARG A 97 -0.64 -1.68 15.52
C ARG A 97 -0.60 -3.16 15.89
N MET A 98 -0.83 -3.50 17.17
CA MET A 98 -0.88 -4.90 17.61
C MET A 98 -2.09 -5.64 17.03
N GLU A 99 -3.26 -5.00 16.95
CA GLU A 99 -4.44 -5.58 16.29
C GLU A 99 -4.22 -5.80 14.78
N GLU A 100 -3.58 -4.85 14.09
CA GLU A 100 -3.19 -4.99 12.68
C GLU A 100 -2.15 -6.11 12.47
N GLU A 101 -1.12 -6.20 13.33
CA GLU A 101 -0.13 -7.27 13.26
C GLU A 101 -0.74 -8.65 13.54
N MET A 102 -1.66 -8.76 14.50
CA MET A 102 -2.35 -10.02 14.80
C MET A 102 -3.27 -10.41 13.64
N LYS A 103 -3.99 -9.46 13.04
CA LYS A 103 -4.79 -9.72 11.82
C LYS A 103 -3.92 -10.20 10.65
N ASN A 104 -2.74 -9.61 10.46
CA ASN A 104 -1.79 -10.04 9.43
C ASN A 104 -1.15 -11.41 9.72
N ARG A 105 -1.05 -11.81 11.00
CA ARG A 105 -0.57 -13.15 11.40
C ARG A 105 -1.65 -14.22 11.33
N GLU A 106 -2.91 -13.85 11.53
CA GLU A 106 -4.08 -14.73 11.41
C GLU A 106 -4.52 -14.93 9.94
N ASP A 107 -4.02 -14.12 9.00
CA ASP A 107 -4.18 -14.36 7.57
C ASP A 107 -3.28 -15.53 7.11
N ASP A 108 -3.71 -16.76 7.43
CA ASP A 108 -3.17 -18.02 6.87
C ASP A 108 -3.10 -17.95 5.32
N ASN A 109 -4.01 -17.19 4.72
CA ASN A 109 -4.03 -16.89 3.29
C ASN A 109 -2.80 -16.09 2.85
N LEU A 110 -2.37 -15.05 3.57
CA LEU A 110 -1.22 -14.23 3.18
C LEU A 110 0.09 -15.04 3.22
N SER A 111 0.28 -15.84 4.27
CA SER A 111 1.45 -16.73 4.39
C SER A 111 1.48 -17.77 3.28
N ARG A 112 0.33 -18.37 2.96
CA ARG A 112 0.19 -19.33 1.86
C ARG A 112 0.43 -18.69 0.49
N VAL A 113 -0.02 -17.46 0.29
CA VAL A 113 0.17 -16.70 -0.96
C VAL A 113 1.64 -16.32 -1.17
N LEU A 114 2.33 -15.85 -0.13
CA LEU A 114 3.76 -15.55 -0.23
C LEU A 114 4.58 -16.79 -0.53
N GLN A 115 4.23 -17.91 0.10
CA GLN A 115 4.89 -19.19 -0.17
C GLN A 115 4.62 -19.69 -1.60
N MET A 116 3.36 -19.60 -2.07
CA MET A 116 3.02 -19.95 -3.46
C MET A 116 3.72 -19.06 -4.50
N CYS A 117 3.88 -17.76 -4.22
CA CYS A 117 4.60 -16.87 -5.12
C CYS A 117 6.12 -17.08 -5.10
N LEU A 118 6.69 -17.48 -3.95
CA LEU A 118 8.10 -17.87 -3.82
C LEU A 118 8.41 -19.18 -4.56
N GLU A 119 7.46 -20.11 -4.58
CA GLU A 119 7.61 -21.43 -5.21
C GLU A 119 7.34 -21.40 -6.73
N ASN A 120 6.96 -20.25 -7.31
CA ASN A 120 6.54 -20.09 -8.73
C ASN A 120 5.37 -21.00 -9.16
N GLU A 121 4.74 -21.72 -8.23
CA GLU A 121 3.57 -22.57 -8.46
C GLU A 121 2.27 -21.75 -8.44
N THR A 122 2.31 -20.51 -8.90
CA THR A 122 1.11 -19.67 -8.96
C THR A 122 0.18 -20.17 -10.08
N PRO A 123 -1.05 -20.59 -9.76
CA PRO A 123 -2.04 -20.95 -10.79
C PRO A 123 -2.30 -19.76 -11.71
N ALA A 124 -2.66 -20.01 -12.97
CA ALA A 124 -2.93 -18.94 -13.94
C ALA A 124 -4.07 -17.99 -13.52
N GLU A 125 -4.91 -18.42 -12.56
CA GLU A 125 -6.00 -17.67 -11.96
C GLU A 125 -5.85 -17.69 -10.44
N THR A 126 -5.71 -16.52 -9.82
CA THR A 126 -5.63 -16.40 -8.36
C THR A 126 -6.46 -15.22 -7.87
N SER A 127 -7.10 -15.42 -6.71
CA SER A 127 -7.92 -14.41 -6.04
C SER A 127 -7.41 -14.20 -4.63
N PHE A 128 -7.18 -12.94 -4.29
CA PHE A 128 -6.59 -12.52 -3.02
C PHE A 128 -7.43 -11.46 -2.32
N SER A 129 -8.74 -11.46 -2.57
CA SER A 129 -9.67 -10.46 -2.08
C SER A 129 -9.65 -10.31 -0.56
N GLY A 130 -9.60 -9.08 -0.06
CA GLY A 130 -9.66 -8.78 1.38
C GLY A 130 -8.33 -8.85 2.14
N LEU A 131 -7.20 -9.06 1.45
CA LEU A 131 -5.87 -9.05 2.07
C LEU A 131 -5.26 -7.64 2.07
N ALA A 132 -4.52 -7.31 3.12
CA ALA A 132 -3.69 -6.11 3.14
C ALA A 132 -2.31 -6.45 2.55
N PHE A 133 -1.93 -5.75 1.48
CA PHE A 133 -0.64 -5.96 0.83
C PHE A 133 0.34 -4.84 1.12
N THR A 134 1.55 -5.20 1.53
CA THR A 134 2.70 -4.29 1.56
C THR A 134 3.29 -4.15 0.16
N GLN A 135 4.03 -3.07 -0.06
CA GLN A 135 4.61 -2.72 -1.36
C GLN A 135 5.49 -3.83 -1.98
N VAL A 136 6.19 -4.61 -1.14
CA VAL A 136 7.00 -5.75 -1.57
C VAL A 136 6.14 -6.92 -2.04
N GLN A 137 4.97 -7.14 -1.43
CA GLN A 137 4.06 -8.23 -1.76
C GLN A 137 3.37 -7.97 -3.11
N ILE A 138 3.09 -6.71 -3.43
CA ILE A 138 2.50 -6.29 -4.72
C ILE A 138 3.43 -6.61 -5.89
N ARG A 139 4.74 -6.41 -5.74
CA ARG A 139 5.74 -6.82 -6.76
C ARG A 139 5.70 -8.31 -7.03
N VAL A 140 5.55 -9.11 -5.98
CA VAL A 140 5.55 -10.57 -6.05
C VAL A 140 4.25 -11.10 -6.68
N LEU A 141 3.15 -10.36 -6.54
CA LEU A 141 1.84 -10.68 -7.14
C LEU A 141 1.76 -10.43 -8.64
N VAL A 142 2.62 -9.58 -9.21
CA VAL A 142 2.59 -9.28 -10.65
C VAL A 142 3.72 -10.02 -11.36
N ASN A 143 3.65 -11.35 -11.33
CA ASN A 143 4.60 -12.21 -12.04
C ASN A 143 4.18 -12.47 -13.51
N ASP A 144 5.12 -12.86 -14.37
CA ASP A 144 4.87 -13.10 -15.79
C ASP A 144 3.95 -14.30 -16.09
N THR A 145 3.65 -15.14 -15.08
CA THR A 145 2.88 -16.38 -15.26
C THR A 145 1.38 -16.19 -15.04
N LEU A 146 0.98 -15.18 -14.27
CA LEU A 146 -0.42 -14.90 -13.96
C LEU A 146 -1.18 -14.38 -15.18
N ARG A 147 -2.37 -14.92 -15.41
CA ARG A 147 -3.29 -14.49 -16.49
C ARG A 147 -4.50 -13.74 -15.95
N SER A 148 -4.94 -14.09 -14.75
CA SER A 148 -6.03 -13.43 -14.03
C SER A 148 -5.62 -13.17 -12.59
N LEU A 149 -5.73 -11.92 -12.16
CA LEU A 149 -5.44 -11.49 -10.80
C LEU A 149 -6.67 -10.78 -10.23
N ASN A 150 -7.21 -11.31 -9.13
CA ASN A 150 -8.24 -10.63 -8.37
C ASN A 150 -7.68 -10.12 -7.05
N VAL A 151 -7.67 -8.80 -6.88
CA VAL A 151 -7.22 -8.10 -5.67
C VAL A 151 -8.28 -7.10 -5.23
N GLU A 152 -9.55 -7.51 -5.31
CA GLU A 152 -10.68 -6.74 -4.79
C GLU A 152 -10.57 -6.51 -3.28
N ASN A 153 -10.95 -5.32 -2.82
CA ASN A 153 -11.01 -4.98 -1.40
C ASN A 153 -9.67 -5.19 -0.67
N CYS A 154 -8.57 -4.94 -1.37
CA CYS A 154 -7.22 -4.96 -0.83
C CYS A 154 -6.81 -3.53 -0.49
N SER A 155 -6.30 -3.32 0.72
CA SER A 155 -5.78 -2.00 1.13
C SER A 155 -4.42 -1.79 0.47
N PHE A 156 -4.38 -1.02 -0.63
CA PHE A 156 -3.14 -0.62 -1.31
C PHE A 156 -2.48 0.63 -0.69
N THR A 157 -3.11 1.21 0.33
CA THR A 157 -2.61 2.39 1.05
C THR A 157 -1.78 1.98 2.26
N CYS A 158 -0.57 2.50 2.36
CA CYS A 158 0.22 2.42 3.59
C CYS A 158 0.09 3.76 4.33
N ARG A 159 -0.58 3.77 5.50
CA ARG A 159 -0.64 4.91 6.44
C ARG A 159 -1.37 6.20 5.99
N GLY A 160 -2.59 6.06 5.48
CA GLY A 160 -3.44 7.22 5.21
C GLY A 160 -2.98 7.95 3.95
N ASP A 161 -3.84 7.87 2.93
CA ASP A 161 -3.82 8.63 1.68
C ASP A 161 -2.63 8.39 0.71
N GLU A 162 -1.55 7.72 1.12
CA GLU A 162 -0.41 7.45 0.24
C GLU A 162 -0.65 6.18 -0.62
N GLN A 163 -0.93 6.35 -1.92
CA GLN A 163 -1.23 5.28 -2.88
C GLN A 163 0.01 4.56 -3.44
N SER A 164 1.04 4.44 -2.61
CA SER A 164 2.33 3.83 -2.95
C SER A 164 2.20 2.38 -3.42
N GLY A 165 1.18 1.64 -2.93
CA GLY A 165 0.88 0.28 -3.40
C GLY A 165 0.34 0.24 -4.83
N VAL A 166 -0.51 1.18 -5.22
CA VAL A 166 -1.06 1.27 -6.59
C VAL A 166 0.04 1.60 -7.60
N VAL A 167 0.95 2.50 -7.24
CA VAL A 167 2.12 2.85 -8.06
C VAL A 167 3.02 1.64 -8.28
N GLU A 168 3.24 0.82 -7.24
CA GLU A 168 4.07 -0.36 -7.38
C GLU A 168 3.37 -1.46 -8.20
N LEU A 169 2.04 -1.57 -8.07
CA LEU A 169 1.23 -2.43 -8.94
C LEU A 169 1.36 -1.99 -10.41
N ALA A 170 1.26 -0.69 -10.67
CA ALA A 170 1.43 -0.11 -12.01
C ALA A 170 2.81 -0.43 -12.60
N LYS A 171 3.89 -0.30 -11.81
CA LYS A 171 5.24 -0.72 -12.23
C LYS A 171 5.30 -2.21 -12.57
N GLY A 172 4.69 -3.06 -11.76
CA GLY A 172 4.57 -4.49 -12.04
C GLY A 172 3.82 -4.76 -13.35
N LEU A 173 2.68 -4.11 -13.55
CA LEU A 173 1.84 -4.24 -14.75
C LEU A 173 2.58 -3.81 -16.02
N ARG A 174 3.44 -2.80 -15.96
CA ARG A 174 4.25 -2.38 -17.10
C ARG A 174 5.16 -3.50 -17.62
N LEU A 175 5.76 -4.26 -16.71
CA LEU A 175 6.71 -5.33 -17.05
C LEU A 175 5.99 -6.64 -17.40
N ASN A 176 4.77 -6.81 -16.89
CA ASN A 176 4.01 -8.03 -17.03
C ASN A 176 3.61 -8.33 -18.49
N LYS A 177 3.84 -9.57 -18.93
CA LYS A 177 3.49 -10.03 -20.29
C LYS A 177 2.39 -11.09 -20.33
N GLY A 178 1.88 -11.52 -19.18
CA GLY A 178 0.95 -12.64 -19.06
C GLY A 178 -0.48 -12.22 -18.72
N LEU A 179 -0.63 -11.16 -17.95
CA LEU A 179 -1.88 -10.77 -17.32
C LEU A 179 -2.86 -10.22 -18.34
N ARG A 180 -4.07 -10.78 -18.33
CA ARG A 180 -5.19 -10.44 -19.21
C ARG A 180 -6.36 -9.86 -18.45
N ASN A 181 -6.56 -10.33 -17.22
CA ASN A 181 -7.68 -9.98 -16.37
C ASN A 181 -7.16 -9.46 -15.02
N LEU A 182 -7.62 -8.28 -14.63
CA LEU A 182 -7.28 -7.66 -13.36
C LEU A 182 -8.54 -7.11 -12.69
N ASN A 183 -8.78 -7.50 -11.45
CA ASN A 183 -9.85 -6.90 -10.64
C ASN A 183 -9.22 -6.07 -9.51
N LEU A 184 -9.43 -4.75 -9.59
CA LEU A 184 -9.02 -3.73 -8.63
C LEU A 184 -10.23 -3.05 -7.96
N ARG A 185 -11.37 -3.73 -7.90
CA ARG A 185 -12.58 -3.19 -7.31
C ARG A 185 -12.41 -2.86 -5.82
N ASN A 186 -13.01 -1.74 -5.40
CA ASN A 186 -13.07 -1.32 -3.99
C ASN A 186 -11.70 -1.21 -3.31
N ASN A 187 -10.75 -0.53 -3.95
CA ASN A 187 -9.36 -0.42 -3.49
C ASN A 187 -8.94 1.01 -3.11
N GLN A 188 -9.91 1.93 -2.99
CA GLN A 188 -9.68 3.33 -2.62
C GLN A 188 -8.65 4.02 -3.54
N ILE A 189 -8.70 3.69 -4.84
CA ILE A 189 -7.85 4.33 -5.85
C ILE A 189 -8.50 5.66 -6.22
N ASP A 190 -7.79 6.76 -6.01
CA ASP A 190 -8.22 8.11 -6.39
C ASP A 190 -7.39 8.67 -7.56
N ASP A 191 -7.86 9.83 -8.04
CA ASP A 191 -7.27 10.64 -9.11
C ASP A 191 -6.56 11.89 -8.55
N VAL A 192 -5.98 11.84 -7.33
CA VAL A 192 -5.46 13.05 -6.68
C VAL A 192 -4.13 13.51 -7.30
N SER A 193 -4.21 14.04 -8.51
CA SER A 193 -3.23 14.94 -9.12
C SER A 193 -3.65 16.42 -8.97
N MET A 194 -4.79 16.72 -8.33
CA MET A 194 -5.37 18.09 -8.26
C MET A 194 -4.54 19.12 -7.46
N HIS A 195 -3.48 18.72 -6.75
CA HIS A 195 -2.67 19.64 -5.93
C HIS A 195 -1.16 19.64 -6.20
N ARG A 196 -0.64 18.88 -7.17
CA ARG A 196 0.76 18.98 -7.58
C ARG A 196 0.84 19.40 -9.04
N VAL A 197 1.51 20.54 -9.26
CA VAL A 197 1.89 21.02 -10.59
C VAL A 197 2.55 19.86 -11.33
N LYS A 198 2.05 19.50 -12.52
CA LYS A 198 2.71 18.60 -13.47
C LYS A 198 4.05 19.23 -13.89
N THR A 199 5.07 19.11 -13.06
CA THR A 199 6.45 19.45 -13.44
C THR A 199 7.00 18.32 -14.29
N GLN A 200 7.54 18.68 -15.44
CA GLN A 200 7.82 17.83 -16.60
C GLN A 200 8.99 16.84 -16.43
N GLU A 201 9.48 16.67 -15.20
CA GLU A 201 10.58 15.81 -14.84
C GLU A 201 10.28 15.24 -13.46
N CYS A 202 9.63 14.07 -13.39
CA CYS A 202 9.67 13.13 -12.25
C CYS A 202 8.73 11.95 -12.54
N ASP A 203 9.29 10.78 -12.81
CA ASP A 203 8.60 9.47 -12.74
C ASP A 203 8.10 9.13 -11.30
N GLU A 204 8.26 10.07 -10.35
CA GLU A 204 8.00 9.92 -8.91
C GLU A 204 6.75 10.72 -8.44
N GLY A 205 5.95 11.25 -9.37
CA GLY A 205 4.81 12.12 -9.06
C GLY A 205 3.42 11.61 -9.46
N MET A 206 3.30 10.43 -10.07
CA MET A 206 1.99 9.89 -10.47
C MET A 206 1.27 9.26 -9.26
N GLU A 207 0.05 9.69 -9.01
CA GLU A 207 -0.82 9.11 -8.00
C GLU A 207 -1.91 8.27 -8.67
N GLY A 208 -2.16 7.09 -8.10
CA GLY A 208 -3.30 6.21 -8.42
C GLY A 208 -3.62 5.95 -9.87
N GLY A 209 -4.68 6.63 -10.30
CA GLY A 209 -5.25 6.51 -11.64
C GLY A 209 -4.25 6.83 -12.76
N ASP A 210 -3.43 7.87 -12.59
CA ASP A 210 -2.42 8.28 -13.58
C ASP A 210 -1.36 7.18 -13.76
N ALA A 211 -0.93 6.57 -12.65
CA ALA A 211 0.04 5.47 -12.67
C ALA A 211 -0.51 4.24 -13.41
N LEU A 212 -1.80 3.93 -13.21
CA LEU A 212 -2.47 2.84 -13.93
C LEU A 212 -2.54 3.10 -15.43
N ILE A 213 -2.85 4.33 -15.85
CA ILE A 213 -2.89 4.68 -17.28
C ILE A 213 -1.52 4.52 -17.93
N ASP A 214 -0.48 5.06 -17.31
CA ASP A 214 0.89 4.94 -17.84
C ASP A 214 1.33 3.47 -17.94
N ALA A 215 1.00 2.67 -16.92
CA ALA A 215 1.25 1.22 -16.96
C ALA A 215 0.50 0.52 -18.10
N LEU A 216 -0.79 0.82 -18.32
CA LEU A 216 -1.61 0.22 -19.39
C LEU A 216 -1.30 0.77 -20.79
N SER A 217 -0.72 1.97 -20.87
CA SER A 217 -0.20 2.53 -22.11
C SER A 217 0.95 1.67 -22.64
N ALA A 218 1.86 1.29 -21.74
CA ALA A 218 2.96 0.38 -22.03
C ALA A 218 2.54 -1.10 -22.14
N ASN A 219 1.59 -1.55 -21.31
CA ASN A 219 1.12 -2.93 -21.31
C ASN A 219 0.20 -3.21 -22.53
N ARG A 220 0.49 -4.30 -23.26
CA ARG A 220 -0.27 -4.70 -24.46
C ARG A 220 -1.11 -5.97 -24.26
N THR A 221 -1.11 -6.54 -23.06
CA THR A 221 -1.65 -7.88 -22.77
C THR A 221 -2.96 -7.82 -21.97
N LEU A 222 -3.13 -6.81 -21.12
CA LEU A 222 -4.33 -6.66 -20.31
C LEU A 222 -5.54 -6.30 -21.18
N THR A 223 -6.59 -7.12 -21.10
CA THR A 223 -7.82 -6.96 -21.88
C THR A 223 -9.05 -6.68 -21.03
N GLN A 224 -9.01 -7.02 -19.75
CA GLN A 224 -10.10 -6.83 -18.80
C GLN A 224 -9.55 -6.22 -17.52
N LEU A 225 -10.17 -5.13 -17.09
CA LEU A 225 -9.86 -4.43 -15.86
C LEU A 225 -11.17 -4.00 -15.19
N ASP A 226 -11.36 -4.39 -13.94
CA ASP A 226 -12.44 -3.85 -13.10
C ASP A 226 -11.85 -2.88 -12.08
N VAL A 227 -12.22 -1.61 -12.19
CA VAL A 227 -11.87 -0.54 -11.23
C VAL A 227 -13.12 0.05 -10.58
N SER A 228 -14.24 -0.68 -10.59
CA SER A 228 -15.48 -0.22 -9.97
C SER A 228 -15.29 0.06 -8.47
N PHE A 229 -16.09 0.97 -7.91
CA PHE A 229 -16.01 1.34 -6.48
C PHE A 229 -14.63 1.92 -6.08
N ASN A 230 -14.01 2.66 -7.00
CA ASN A 230 -12.86 3.53 -6.74
C ASN A 230 -13.22 4.98 -7.08
N ASP A 231 -12.47 5.94 -6.57
CA ASP A 231 -12.69 7.38 -6.75
C ASP A 231 -11.91 7.93 -7.98
N LEU A 232 -12.16 7.31 -9.14
CA LEU A 232 -11.55 7.71 -10.42
C LEU A 232 -12.44 8.70 -11.19
N SER A 233 -11.84 9.71 -11.82
CA SER A 233 -12.59 10.61 -12.68
C SER A 233 -13.09 9.93 -13.96
N ILE A 234 -14.14 10.51 -14.55
CA ILE A 234 -14.72 10.01 -15.81
C ILE A 234 -13.71 10.07 -16.96
N GLU A 235 -12.80 11.05 -16.95
CA GLU A 235 -11.77 11.21 -17.98
C GLU A 235 -10.77 10.04 -17.93
N LEU A 236 -10.25 9.71 -16.75
CA LEU A 236 -9.38 8.55 -16.56
C LEU A 236 -10.08 7.24 -16.97
N LEU A 237 -11.35 7.06 -16.57
CA LEU A 237 -12.11 5.85 -16.92
C LEU A 237 -12.32 5.69 -18.43
N ARG A 238 -12.42 6.79 -19.18
CA ARG A 238 -12.51 6.75 -20.66
C ARG A 238 -11.19 6.35 -21.27
N GLU A 239 -10.08 6.91 -20.80
CA GLU A 239 -8.75 6.58 -21.28
C GLU A 239 -8.38 5.12 -20.99
N LEU A 240 -8.67 4.63 -19.78
CA LEU A 240 -8.52 3.22 -19.43
C LEU A 240 -9.33 2.31 -20.38
N HIS A 241 -10.58 2.67 -20.69
CA HIS A 241 -11.39 1.93 -21.65
C HIS A 241 -10.80 1.92 -23.06
N GLU A 242 -10.26 3.04 -23.54
CA GLU A 242 -9.62 3.10 -24.85
C GLU A 242 -8.38 2.20 -24.93
N LEU A 243 -7.56 2.20 -23.88
CA LEU A 243 -6.38 1.33 -23.78
C LEU A 243 -6.75 -0.16 -23.76
N LEU A 244 -7.80 -0.53 -23.01
CA LEU A 244 -8.31 -1.90 -22.97
C LEU A 244 -8.89 -2.34 -24.32
N ASN A 245 -9.67 -1.48 -24.98
CA ASN A 245 -10.21 -1.73 -26.32
C ASN A 245 -9.09 -1.94 -27.34
N ARG A 246 -8.03 -1.12 -27.27
CA ARG A 246 -6.83 -1.27 -28.10
C ARG A 246 -6.16 -2.63 -27.88
N ASN A 247 -5.98 -3.05 -26.63
CA ASN A 247 -5.38 -4.35 -26.29
C ASN A 247 -6.28 -5.53 -26.71
N GLN A 248 -7.59 -5.42 -26.54
CA GLN A 248 -8.56 -6.43 -26.98
C GLN A 248 -8.53 -6.59 -28.51
N ALA A 249 -8.47 -5.49 -29.26
CA ALA A 249 -8.34 -5.52 -30.70
C ALA A 249 -7.05 -6.23 -31.14
N LEU A 250 -5.91 -5.93 -30.50
CA LEU A 250 -4.64 -6.61 -30.75
C LEU A 250 -4.74 -8.12 -30.47
N PHE A 251 -5.34 -8.51 -29.35
CA PHE A 251 -5.54 -9.91 -29.00
C PHE A 251 -6.35 -10.66 -30.06
N ILE A 252 -7.46 -10.07 -30.53
CA ILE A 252 -8.29 -10.65 -31.58
C ILE A 252 -7.51 -10.76 -32.90
N GLN A 253 -6.72 -9.75 -33.26
CA GLN A 253 -5.89 -9.78 -34.47
C GLN A 253 -4.84 -10.89 -34.43
N VAL A 254 -4.13 -11.06 -33.30
CA VAL A 254 -3.18 -12.15 -33.11
C VAL A 254 -3.88 -13.50 -33.24
N LYS A 255 -5.05 -13.69 -32.61
CA LYS A 255 -5.81 -14.94 -32.72
C LYS A 255 -6.28 -15.23 -34.14
N LYS A 256 -6.66 -14.21 -34.90
CA LYS A 256 -7.01 -14.34 -36.32
C LYS A 256 -5.79 -14.70 -37.18
N HIS A 257 -4.63 -14.12 -36.91
CA HIS A 257 -3.37 -14.46 -37.58
C HIS A 257 -2.99 -15.92 -37.32
N GLU A 258 -2.92 -16.33 -36.05
CA GLU A 258 -2.62 -17.72 -35.68
C GLU A 258 -3.61 -18.71 -36.31
N LYS A 259 -4.90 -18.33 -36.43
CA LYS A 259 -5.90 -19.20 -37.07
C LYS A 259 -5.62 -19.37 -38.56
N ARG A 260 -5.28 -18.30 -39.27
CA ARG A 260 -4.92 -18.35 -40.70
C ARG A 260 -3.68 -19.22 -40.93
N GLU A 261 -2.63 -19.01 -40.14
CA GLU A 261 -1.41 -19.85 -40.23
C GLU A 261 -1.71 -21.34 -39.98
N ARG A 262 -2.58 -21.66 -39.01
CA ARG A 262 -3.02 -23.04 -38.78
C ARG A 262 -3.84 -23.61 -39.95
N GLU A 263 -4.60 -22.78 -40.67
CA GLU A 263 -5.35 -23.20 -41.85
C GLU A 263 -4.41 -23.45 -43.03
N ASP A 264 -3.44 -22.56 -43.25
CA ASP A 264 -2.43 -22.68 -44.30
C ASP A 264 -1.55 -23.92 -44.09
N MET A 265 -1.06 -24.15 -42.86
CA MET A 265 -0.30 -25.35 -42.52
C MET A 265 -1.10 -26.64 -42.76
N ARG A 266 -2.38 -26.68 -42.39
CA ARG A 266 -3.23 -27.85 -42.67
C ARG A 266 -3.43 -28.09 -44.17
N HIS A 267 -3.53 -27.02 -44.95
CA HIS A 267 -3.66 -27.14 -46.40
C HIS A 267 -2.38 -27.69 -47.04
N GLU A 268 -1.22 -27.17 -46.62
CA GLU A 268 0.09 -27.67 -47.05
C GLU A 268 0.34 -29.12 -46.65
N GLU A 269 -0.01 -29.50 -45.42
CA GLU A 269 0.07 -30.88 -44.93
C GLU A 269 -0.78 -31.84 -45.78
N GLU A 270 -2.01 -31.44 -46.15
CA GLU A 270 -2.88 -32.25 -47.00
C GLU A 270 -2.35 -32.37 -48.43
N LEU A 271 -1.84 -31.27 -49.01
CA LEU A 271 -1.18 -31.31 -50.32
C LEU A 271 0.04 -32.24 -50.32
N MET A 272 0.86 -32.17 -49.28
CA MET A 272 2.01 -33.05 -49.10
C MET A 272 1.59 -34.52 -48.98
N ARG A 273 0.53 -34.80 -48.21
CA ARG A 273 -0.02 -36.14 -48.06
C ARG A 273 -0.50 -36.72 -49.39
N ILE A 274 -1.24 -35.95 -50.17
CA ILE A 274 -1.69 -36.35 -51.51
C ILE A 274 -0.48 -36.60 -52.42
N TYR A 275 0.51 -35.72 -52.40
CA TYR A 275 1.73 -35.88 -53.19
C TYR A 275 2.48 -37.17 -52.85
N LEU A 276 2.71 -37.44 -51.56
CA LEU A 276 3.36 -38.67 -51.09
C LEU A 276 2.57 -39.92 -51.50
N MET A 277 1.24 -39.87 -51.42
CA MET A 277 0.39 -40.98 -51.85
C MET A 277 0.53 -41.26 -53.36
N HIS A 278 0.64 -40.21 -54.19
CA HIS A 278 0.89 -40.35 -55.62
C HIS A 278 2.29 -40.90 -55.93
N VAL A 279 3.32 -40.43 -55.23
CA VAL A 279 4.70 -40.94 -55.37
C VAL A 279 4.75 -42.42 -55.00
N GLU A 280 4.11 -42.80 -53.90
CA GLU A 280 4.08 -44.18 -53.42
C GLU A 280 3.29 -45.10 -54.36
N ALA A 281 2.16 -44.63 -54.89
CA ALA A 281 1.42 -45.35 -55.92
C ALA A 281 2.28 -45.57 -57.18
N ARG A 282 3.02 -44.56 -57.63
CA ARG A 282 3.97 -44.70 -58.76
C ARG A 282 5.08 -45.69 -58.45
N ARG A 283 5.65 -45.65 -57.24
CA ARG A 283 6.68 -46.60 -56.78
C ARG A 283 6.16 -48.04 -56.86
N ILE A 284 4.97 -48.30 -56.29
CA ILE A 284 4.33 -49.62 -56.32
C ILE A 284 4.06 -50.08 -57.75
N MET A 285 3.61 -49.19 -58.64
CA MET A 285 3.36 -49.54 -60.05
C MET A 285 4.65 -49.95 -60.78
N VAL A 286 5.73 -49.19 -60.61
CA VAL A 286 7.04 -49.48 -61.22
C VAL A 286 7.61 -50.78 -60.67
N GLU A 287 7.64 -50.95 -59.35
CA GLU A 287 8.08 -52.19 -58.72
C GLU A 287 7.24 -53.38 -59.16
N GLY A 288 5.91 -53.22 -59.25
CA GLY A 288 5.00 -54.24 -59.74
C GLY A 288 5.26 -54.61 -61.20
N ALA A 289 5.52 -53.63 -62.07
CA ALA A 289 5.88 -53.86 -63.47
C ALA A 289 7.21 -54.61 -63.59
N GLU A 290 8.21 -54.23 -62.79
CA GLU A 290 9.52 -54.85 -62.81
C GLU A 290 9.50 -56.28 -62.27
N ARG A 291 8.74 -56.53 -61.19
CA ARG A 291 8.47 -57.90 -60.72
C ARG A 291 7.83 -58.77 -61.80
N ARG A 292 6.85 -58.22 -62.55
CA ARG A 292 6.23 -58.92 -63.69
C ARG A 292 7.23 -59.17 -64.83
N ARG A 293 8.12 -58.22 -65.14
CA ARG A 293 9.17 -58.37 -66.15
C ARG A 293 10.13 -59.50 -65.79
N ILE A 294 10.67 -59.47 -64.56
CA ILE A 294 11.57 -60.50 -64.02
C ILE A 294 10.90 -61.88 -64.03
N ALA A 295 9.63 -61.97 -63.62
CA ALA A 295 8.88 -63.23 -63.65
C ALA A 295 8.72 -63.80 -65.07
N ARG A 296 8.48 -62.93 -66.08
CA ARG A 296 8.39 -63.34 -67.49
C ARG A 296 9.75 -63.82 -68.03
N GLU A 297 10.84 -63.10 -67.75
CA GLU A 297 12.20 -63.52 -68.14
C GLU A 297 12.57 -64.87 -67.53
N LYS A 298 12.30 -65.05 -66.24
CA LYS A 298 12.53 -66.32 -65.55
C LYS A 298 11.72 -67.46 -66.20
N ALA A 299 10.43 -67.24 -66.46
CA ALA A 299 9.58 -68.24 -67.13
C ALA A 299 10.07 -68.58 -68.55
N TYR A 300 10.61 -67.61 -69.28
CA TYR A 300 11.19 -67.83 -70.61
C TYR A 300 12.46 -68.69 -70.52
N GLU A 301 13.39 -68.36 -69.62
CA GLU A 301 14.62 -69.14 -69.41
C GLU A 301 14.30 -70.57 -68.92
N ASP A 302 13.33 -70.74 -68.03
CA ASP A 302 12.87 -72.07 -67.58
C ASP A 302 12.30 -72.90 -68.75
N ARG A 303 11.49 -72.29 -69.63
CA ARG A 303 10.98 -72.94 -70.85
C ARG A 303 12.10 -73.33 -71.81
N LYS A 304 13.05 -72.42 -72.06
CA LYS A 304 14.22 -72.64 -72.92
C LYS A 304 15.09 -73.78 -72.38
N ALA A 305 15.32 -73.82 -71.07
CA ALA A 305 16.03 -74.91 -70.41
C ALA A 305 15.29 -76.26 -70.56
N MET A 306 13.97 -76.29 -70.39
CA MET A 306 13.16 -77.50 -70.63
C MET A 306 13.25 -77.99 -72.08
N MET A 307 13.17 -77.09 -73.06
CA MET A 307 13.26 -77.44 -74.48
C MET A 307 14.64 -77.99 -74.85
N SER A 308 15.71 -77.41 -74.30
CA SER A 308 17.08 -77.92 -74.44
C SER A 308 17.23 -79.33 -73.85
N ARG A 309 16.69 -79.58 -72.65
CA ARG A 309 16.64 -80.92 -72.04
C ARG A 309 15.88 -81.93 -72.89
N LYS A 310 14.70 -81.56 -73.43
CA LYS A 310 13.92 -82.43 -74.35
C LYS A 310 14.67 -82.77 -75.63
N LYS A 311 15.39 -81.81 -76.25
CA LYS A 311 16.23 -82.06 -77.44
C LYS A 311 17.36 -83.05 -77.14
N LYS A 312 18.08 -82.88 -76.02
CA LYS A 312 19.13 -83.80 -75.58
C LYS A 312 18.60 -85.22 -75.28
N GLY A 313 17.38 -85.34 -74.74
CA GLY A 313 16.74 -86.64 -74.49
C GLY A 313 16.29 -87.38 -75.76
N LYS A 314 15.81 -86.67 -76.80
CA LYS A 314 15.44 -87.28 -78.09
C LYS A 314 16.65 -87.75 -78.92
N GLY A 315 17.79 -87.06 -78.83
CA GLY A 315 19.04 -87.48 -79.48
C GLY A 315 19.64 -88.78 -78.91
N LYS A 316 19.35 -89.11 -77.65
CA LYS A 316 19.81 -90.37 -77.02
C LYS A 316 18.93 -91.59 -77.34
N LYS A 317 17.71 -91.43 -77.87
CA LYS A 317 16.81 -92.54 -78.25
C LYS A 317 16.92 -92.98 -79.71
N LYS A 318 17.83 -92.37 -80.50
CA LYS A 318 18.03 -92.63 -81.94
C LYS A 318 19.37 -93.33 -82.26
N LYS A 319 20.00 -93.97 -81.27
CA LYS A 319 21.16 -94.85 -81.48
C LYS A 319 20.81 -96.25 -81.02
#